data_AF-A0A345DR96-F1
#
_entry.id   AF-A0A345DR96-F1
#
_cell.length_a   1.000
_cell.length_b   1.000
_cell.length_c   1.000
_cell.angle_alpha   90.00
_cell.angle_beta   90.00
_cell.angle_gamma   90.00
#
_symmetry.space_group_name_H-M   'P 1'
#
loop_
_entity.id
_entity.type
_entity.pdbx_description
1 polymer ?
#
loop_
_entity_poly.entity_id
_entity_poly.type
_entity_poly.pdbx_seq_one_letter_code
_entity_poly.pdbx_strand_id
1 'polypeptide(L)'
;MTKVVSIKALVSVANIILYTALVLIFLILGLQKWDIAAVTGYKIGYVLIGFAIIIFIIYHLVRIHELKKTPFQLLRKHIIFMQIFYIGQYLIFVISLFFLILANTKVLNPAQICIFWYVWFPTVFVGTIACSILESIVRVEEQIFIVKKNWQDSEQWAKEQEKNNTFLTNEQQAKKSENPFFDDDKNNN
;
A
#
# COMPACT_ATOMS: atom_id res chain seq x y z
N MET A 1 -1.58 -4.04 13.78
CA MET A 1 -1.12 -4.84 12.62
C MET A 1 -2.17 -5.01 11.51
N THR A 2 -3.47 -4.82 11.76
CA THR A 2 -4.57 -5.12 10.81
C THR A 2 -4.76 -4.14 9.64
N LYS A 3 -4.38 -2.86 9.76
CA LYS A 3 -4.63 -1.86 8.71
C LYS A 3 -3.79 -2.06 7.44
N VAL A 4 -2.56 -2.58 7.54
CA VAL A 4 -1.62 -2.61 6.41
C VAL A 4 -1.94 -3.72 5.39
N VAL A 5 -2.43 -4.86 5.88
CA VAL A 5 -2.91 -5.98 5.03
C VAL A 5 -4.15 -5.54 4.23
N SER A 6 -5.01 -4.70 4.83
CA SER A 6 -6.22 -4.18 4.18
C SER A 6 -5.93 -3.32 2.94
N ILE A 7 -4.80 -2.62 2.90
CA ILE A 7 -4.53 -1.64 1.84
C ILE A 7 -3.90 -2.30 0.62
N LYS A 8 -3.05 -3.32 0.81
CA LYS A 8 -2.52 -4.12 -0.31
C LYS A 8 -3.62 -4.95 -0.98
N ALA A 9 -4.60 -5.37 -0.20
CA ALA A 9 -5.77 -6.10 -0.70
C ALA A 9 -6.53 -5.28 -1.75
N LEU A 10 -6.63 -3.94 -1.62
CA LEU A 10 -7.30 -3.08 -2.60
C LEU A 10 -6.68 -3.17 -4.00
N VAL A 11 -5.34 -3.18 -4.10
CA VAL A 11 -4.65 -3.35 -5.39
C VAL A 11 -4.93 -4.72 -5.98
N SER A 12 -4.91 -5.75 -5.14
CA SER A 12 -5.14 -7.13 -5.57
C SER A 12 -6.59 -7.30 -6.07
N VAL A 13 -7.56 -6.72 -5.36
CA VAL A 13 -8.97 -6.69 -5.76
C VAL A 13 -9.16 -5.94 -7.08
N ALA A 14 -8.55 -4.75 -7.22
CA ALA A 14 -8.60 -4.00 -8.48
C ALA A 14 -8.04 -4.82 -9.66
N ASN A 15 -6.92 -5.51 -9.46
CA ASN A 15 -6.31 -6.35 -10.49
C ASN A 15 -7.16 -7.58 -10.81
N ILE A 16 -7.76 -8.25 -9.82
CA ILE A 16 -8.67 -9.39 -10.05
C ILE A 16 -9.87 -8.94 -10.89
N ILE A 17 -10.47 -7.79 -10.57
CA ILE A 17 -11.59 -7.24 -11.33
C ILE A 17 -11.15 -6.90 -12.76
N LEU A 18 -9.96 -6.28 -12.92
CA LEU A 18 -9.40 -6.00 -14.23
C LEU A 18 -9.22 -7.29 -15.04
N TYR A 19 -8.58 -8.33 -14.49
CA TYR A 19 -8.39 -9.59 -15.20
C TYR A 19 -9.70 -10.25 -15.58
N THR A 20 -10.66 -10.26 -14.66
CA THR A 20 -11.99 -10.79 -14.92
C THR A 20 -12.64 -10.04 -16.07
N ALA A 21 -12.50 -8.72 -16.13
CA ALA A 21 -12.96 -7.90 -17.24
C ALA A 21 -12.28 -8.32 -18.56
N LEU A 22 -10.95 -8.38 -18.60
CA LEU A 22 -10.21 -8.72 -19.82
C LEU A 22 -10.55 -10.12 -20.33
N VAL A 23 -10.68 -11.12 -19.44
CA VAL A 23 -11.09 -12.48 -19.81
C VAL A 23 -12.51 -12.52 -20.34
N LEU A 24 -13.47 -11.88 -19.66
CA LEU A 24 -14.86 -11.85 -20.10
C LEU A 24 -15.01 -11.17 -21.46
N ILE A 25 -14.33 -10.03 -21.65
CA ILE A 25 -14.32 -9.31 -22.93
C ILE A 25 -13.76 -10.21 -24.03
N PHE A 26 -12.65 -10.92 -23.76
CA PHE A 26 -12.05 -11.84 -24.73
C PHE A 26 -12.98 -13.02 -25.08
N LEU A 27 -13.68 -13.60 -24.10
CA LEU A 27 -14.62 -14.70 -24.32
C LEU A 27 -15.84 -14.27 -25.14
N ILE A 28 -16.40 -13.09 -24.87
CA ILE A 28 -17.61 -12.58 -25.52
C ILE A 28 -17.29 -12.01 -26.90
N LEU A 29 -16.25 -11.18 -27.03
CA LEU A 29 -15.97 -10.42 -28.25
C LEU A 29 -14.92 -11.07 -29.17
N GLY A 30 -13.93 -11.74 -28.58
CA GLY A 30 -12.86 -12.40 -29.34
C GLY A 30 -13.29 -13.77 -29.81
N LEU A 31 -13.54 -14.67 -28.87
CA LEU A 31 -13.88 -16.07 -29.18
C LEU A 31 -15.36 -16.29 -29.52
N GLN A 32 -16.23 -15.30 -29.25
CA GLN A 32 -17.68 -15.39 -29.48
C GLN A 32 -18.30 -16.67 -28.89
N LYS A 33 -17.76 -17.15 -27.75
CA LYS A 33 -18.19 -18.42 -27.14
C LYS A 33 -19.50 -18.31 -26.38
N TRP A 34 -19.96 -17.09 -26.12
CA TRP A 34 -21.15 -16.81 -25.35
C TRP A 34 -22.16 -16.11 -26.26
N ASP A 35 -23.43 -16.52 -26.16
CA ASP A 35 -24.54 -15.93 -26.92
C ASP A 35 -25.00 -14.61 -26.28
N ILE A 36 -24.04 -13.69 -26.13
CA ILE A 36 -24.24 -12.34 -25.61
C ILE A 36 -24.00 -11.38 -26.76
N ALA A 37 -24.97 -10.49 -26.99
CA ALA A 37 -24.82 -9.42 -27.96
C ALA A 37 -23.55 -8.60 -27.68
N ALA A 38 -22.76 -8.31 -28.72
CA ALA A 38 -21.49 -7.59 -28.58
C ALA A 38 -21.63 -6.26 -27.81
N VAL A 39 -22.74 -5.54 -28.01
CA VAL A 39 -23.07 -4.30 -27.27
C VAL A 39 -23.12 -4.53 -25.75
N THR A 40 -23.69 -5.64 -25.31
CA THR A 40 -23.73 -6.02 -23.89
C THR A 40 -22.34 -6.37 -23.39
N GLY A 41 -21.53 -7.07 -24.20
CA GLY A 41 -20.12 -7.36 -23.90
C GLY A 41 -19.29 -6.09 -23.65
N TYR A 42 -19.42 -5.08 -24.51
CA TYR A 42 -18.75 -3.79 -24.34
C TYR A 42 -19.18 -3.07 -23.06
N LYS A 43 -20.49 -3.04 -22.76
CA LYS A 43 -21.01 -2.43 -21.53
C LYS A 43 -20.44 -3.08 -20.28
N ILE A 44 -20.42 -4.42 -20.23
CA ILE A 44 -19.81 -5.17 -19.13
C ILE A 44 -18.33 -4.80 -18.99
N GLY A 45 -17.61 -4.73 -20.11
CA GLY A 45 -16.20 -4.34 -20.12
C GLY A 45 -15.96 -2.94 -19.54
N TYR A 46 -16.72 -1.94 -19.95
CA TYR A 46 -16.60 -0.57 -19.44
C TYR A 46 -16.90 -0.49 -17.94
N VAL A 47 -17.94 -1.18 -17.48
CA VAL A 47 -18.33 -1.19 -16.06
C VAL A 47 -17.23 -1.83 -15.21
N LEU A 48 -16.72 -3.01 -15.60
CA LEU A 48 -15.71 -3.71 -14.82
C LEU A 48 -14.36 -2.98 -14.81
N ILE A 49 -13.90 -2.48 -15.96
CA ILE A 49 -12.65 -1.69 -16.03
C ILE A 49 -12.81 -0.39 -15.23
N GLY A 50 -13.95 0.30 -15.35
CA GLY A 50 -14.26 1.49 -14.56
C GLY A 50 -14.24 1.22 -13.06
N PHE A 51 -14.81 0.10 -12.63
CA PHE A 51 -14.79 -0.30 -11.22
C PHE A 51 -13.38 -0.61 -10.70
N ALA A 52 -12.56 -1.30 -11.51
CA ALA A 52 -11.15 -1.54 -11.19
C ALA A 52 -10.35 -0.23 -11.03
N ILE A 53 -10.58 0.74 -11.93
CA ILE A 53 -9.95 2.07 -11.87
C ILE A 53 -10.34 2.80 -10.58
N ILE A 54 -11.63 2.82 -10.22
CA ILE A 54 -12.11 3.49 -9.00
C ILE A 54 -11.46 2.90 -7.76
N ILE A 55 -11.41 1.57 -7.64
CA ILE A 55 -10.76 0.90 -6.49
C ILE A 55 -9.27 1.25 -6.44
N PHE A 56 -8.59 1.28 -7.59
CA PHE A 56 -7.18 1.66 -7.63
C PHE A 56 -6.94 3.13 -7.25
N ILE A 57 -7.82 4.05 -7.66
CA ILE A 57 -7.77 5.45 -7.22
C ILE A 57 -7.95 5.55 -5.71
N ILE A 58 -8.92 4.83 -5.13
CA ILE A 58 -9.12 4.77 -3.67
C ILE A 58 -7.85 4.29 -2.99
N TYR A 59 -7.24 3.21 -3.49
CA TYR A 59 -5.96 2.72 -2.99
C TYR A 59 -4.88 3.80 -3.03
N HIS A 60 -4.71 4.50 -4.16
CA HIS A 60 -3.69 5.51 -4.34
C HIS A 60 -3.87 6.67 -3.35
N LEU A 61 -5.10 7.15 -3.17
CA LEU A 61 -5.42 8.21 -2.20
C LEU A 61 -5.13 7.78 -0.76
N VAL A 62 -5.55 6.56 -0.39
CA VAL A 62 -5.27 5.99 0.94
C VAL A 62 -3.77 5.88 1.17
N ARG A 63 -3.00 5.43 0.17
CA ARG A 63 -1.55 5.29 0.29
C ARG A 63 -0.84 6.63 0.46
N ILE A 64 -1.24 7.66 -0.29
CA ILE A 64 -0.71 9.03 -0.12
C ILE A 64 -1.00 9.54 1.30
N HIS A 65 -2.21 9.29 1.81
CA HIS A 65 -2.59 9.68 3.16
C HIS A 65 -1.76 8.98 4.24
N GLU A 66 -1.49 7.69 4.08
CA GLU A 66 -0.64 6.96 5.02
C GLU A 66 0.81 7.44 5.01
N LEU A 67 1.40 7.67 3.83
CA LEU A 67 2.77 8.18 3.71
C LEU A 67 2.96 9.52 4.40
N LYS A 68 1.93 10.39 4.39
CA LYS A 68 1.96 11.68 5.11
C LYS A 68 1.94 11.51 6.64
N LYS A 69 1.40 10.41 7.15
CA LYS A 69 1.30 10.15 8.59
C LYS A 69 2.55 9.48 9.16
N THR A 70 3.31 8.79 8.33
CA THR A 70 4.50 8.06 8.79
C THR A 70 5.71 8.99 8.88
N PRO A 71 6.54 8.88 9.94
CA PRO A 71 7.81 9.61 10.04
C PRO A 71 8.91 9.05 9.11
N PHE A 72 8.56 8.12 8.23
CA PHE A 72 9.47 7.49 7.29
C PHE A 72 9.92 8.49 6.22
N GLN A 73 11.22 8.78 6.16
CA GLN A 73 11.77 9.62 5.12
C GLN A 73 11.93 8.81 3.83
N LEU A 74 11.08 9.11 2.85
CA LEU A 74 11.13 8.50 1.53
C LEU A 74 12.45 8.86 0.83
N LEU A 75 13.36 7.89 0.73
CA LEU A 75 14.52 7.99 -0.15
C LEU A 75 14.08 8.14 -1.61
N ARG A 76 14.92 8.78 -2.43
CA ARG A 76 14.66 9.00 -3.87
C ARG A 76 14.30 7.71 -4.62
N LYS A 77 14.92 6.57 -4.27
CA LYS A 77 14.59 5.24 -4.82
C LYS A 77 13.14 4.82 -4.57
N HIS A 78 12.58 5.10 -3.39
CA HIS A 78 11.21 4.73 -3.03
C HIS A 78 10.18 5.53 -3.81
N ILE A 79 10.47 6.82 -4.02
CA ILE A 79 9.63 7.70 -4.84
C ILE A 79 9.58 7.19 -6.27
N ILE A 80 10.73 6.84 -6.84
CA ILE A 80 10.82 6.28 -8.21
C ILE A 80 10.05 4.97 -8.31
N PHE A 81 10.22 4.04 -7.37
CA PHE A 81 9.50 2.75 -7.40
C PHE A 81 7.99 2.92 -7.29
N MET A 82 7.52 3.82 -6.41
CA MET A 82 6.10 4.13 -6.32
C MET A 82 5.57 4.81 -7.59
N GLN A 83 6.31 5.75 -8.19
CA GLN A 83 5.91 6.38 -9.44
C GLN A 83 5.81 5.38 -10.59
N ILE A 84 6.80 4.49 -10.75
CA ILE A 84 6.78 3.43 -11.77
C ILE A 84 5.55 2.53 -11.55
N PHE A 85 5.27 2.15 -10.31
CA PHE A 85 4.08 1.37 -9.98
C PHE A 85 2.78 2.08 -10.40
N TYR A 86 2.60 3.35 -10.00
CA TYR A 86 1.37 4.08 -10.32
C TYR A 86 1.23 4.33 -11.82
N ILE A 87 2.28 4.84 -12.47
CA ILE A 87 2.27 5.12 -13.90
C ILE A 87 2.04 3.83 -14.69
N GLY A 88 2.72 2.74 -14.34
CA GLY A 88 2.53 1.44 -14.97
C GLY A 88 1.09 0.95 -14.87
N GLN A 89 0.49 1.04 -13.69
CA GLN A 89 -0.91 0.62 -13.51
C GLN A 89 -1.89 1.52 -14.27
N TYR A 90 -1.70 2.84 -14.26
CA TYR A 90 -2.55 3.75 -15.03
C TYR A 90 -2.41 3.52 -16.54
N LEU A 91 -1.21 3.25 -17.04
CA LEU A 91 -0.99 2.89 -18.44
C LEU A 91 -1.75 1.62 -18.80
N ILE A 92 -1.73 0.58 -17.95
CA ILE A 92 -2.50 -0.65 -18.17
C ILE A 92 -4.00 -0.35 -18.30
N PHE A 93 -4.56 0.51 -17.43
CA PHE A 93 -5.96 0.89 -17.51
C PHE A 93 -6.28 1.69 -18.77
N VAL A 94 -5.46 2.69 -19.10
CA VAL A 94 -5.64 3.53 -20.28
C VAL A 94 -5.57 2.71 -21.55
N ILE A 95 -4.59 1.83 -21.68
CA ILE A 95 -4.43 0.96 -22.84
C ILE A 95 -5.63 0.00 -22.93
N SER A 96 -6.03 -0.64 -21.84
CA SER A 96 -7.19 -1.55 -21.84
C SER A 96 -8.49 -0.85 -22.24
N LEU A 97 -8.72 0.39 -21.76
CA LEU A 97 -9.86 1.20 -22.17
C LEU A 97 -9.78 1.61 -23.64
N PHE A 98 -8.61 2.07 -24.09
CA PHE A 98 -8.39 2.49 -25.47
C PHE A 98 -8.71 1.35 -26.45
N PHE A 99 -8.24 0.14 -26.17
CA PHE A 99 -8.55 -1.01 -27.00
C PHE A 99 -10.01 -1.42 -26.95
N LEU A 100 -10.66 -1.32 -25.79
CA LEU A 100 -12.10 -1.56 -25.69
C LEU A 100 -12.90 -0.55 -26.53
N ILE A 101 -12.47 0.71 -26.56
CA ILE A 101 -13.06 1.77 -27.40
C ILE A 101 -12.86 1.43 -28.88
N LEU A 102 -11.65 1.07 -29.31
CA LEU A 102 -11.36 0.71 -30.71
C LEU A 102 -12.15 -0.51 -31.18
N ALA A 103 -12.34 -1.51 -30.31
CA ALA A 103 -13.17 -2.66 -30.60
C ALA A 103 -14.65 -2.25 -30.75
N ASN A 104 -15.15 -1.40 -29.85
CA ASN A 104 -16.54 -0.91 -29.88
C ASN A 104 -16.85 -0.05 -31.12
N THR A 105 -15.90 0.76 -31.58
CA THR A 105 -16.04 1.59 -32.79
C THR A 105 -15.84 0.83 -34.09
N LYS A 106 -15.68 -0.51 -34.03
CA LYS A 106 -15.43 -1.39 -35.19
C LYS A 106 -14.18 -1.01 -35.99
N VAL A 107 -13.23 -0.31 -35.39
CA VAL A 107 -11.91 -0.04 -36.00
C VAL A 107 -11.10 -1.34 -36.06
N LEU A 108 -11.33 -2.25 -35.11
CA LEU A 108 -10.69 -3.56 -35.05
C LEU A 108 -11.63 -4.65 -35.59
N ASN A 109 -11.11 -5.47 -36.50
CA ASN A 109 -11.78 -6.70 -36.92
C ASN A 109 -11.66 -7.79 -35.85
N PRO A 110 -12.56 -8.79 -35.81
CA PRO A 110 -12.54 -9.86 -34.80
C PRO A 110 -11.20 -10.58 -34.65
N ALA A 111 -10.49 -10.83 -35.75
CA ALA A 111 -9.16 -11.44 -35.73
C ALA A 111 -8.12 -10.55 -35.02
N GLN A 112 -8.18 -9.24 -35.23
CA GLN A 112 -7.29 -8.28 -34.57
C GLN A 112 -7.60 -8.15 -33.09
N ILE A 113 -8.88 -8.22 -32.72
CA ILE A 113 -9.32 -8.28 -31.32
C ILE A 113 -8.69 -9.52 -30.65
N CYS A 114 -8.77 -10.69 -31.27
CA CYS A 114 -8.15 -11.90 -30.73
C CYS A 114 -6.63 -11.79 -30.56
N ILE A 115 -5.91 -11.37 -31.60
CA ILE A 115 -4.44 -11.21 -31.55
C ILE A 115 -4.05 -10.25 -30.44
N PHE A 116 -4.76 -9.13 -30.34
CA PHE A 116 -4.53 -8.16 -29.28
C PHE A 116 -4.70 -8.79 -27.90
N TRP A 117 -5.81 -9.48 -27.64
CA TRP A 117 -6.07 -10.09 -26.33
C TRP A 117 -5.06 -11.19 -25.98
N TYR A 118 -4.60 -11.99 -26.96
CA TYR A 118 -3.57 -13.02 -26.74
C TYR A 118 -2.22 -12.44 -26.31
N VAL A 119 -1.85 -11.25 -26.78
CA VAL A 119 -0.58 -10.60 -26.41
C VAL A 119 -0.77 -9.73 -25.16
N TRP A 120 -1.87 -8.99 -25.11
CA TRP A 120 -2.15 -8.01 -24.07
C TRP A 120 -2.41 -8.69 -22.72
N PHE A 121 -3.19 -9.77 -22.69
CA PHE A 121 -3.54 -10.42 -21.43
C PHE A 121 -2.30 -10.95 -20.67
N PRO A 122 -1.37 -11.72 -21.30
CA PRO A 122 -0.12 -12.10 -20.64
C PRO A 122 0.76 -10.91 -20.26
N THR A 123 0.79 -9.87 -21.11
CA THR A 123 1.58 -8.66 -20.84
C THR A 123 1.08 -7.94 -19.58
N VAL A 124 -0.24 -7.77 -19.43
CA VAL A 124 -0.85 -7.20 -18.23
C VAL A 124 -0.62 -8.10 -17.03
N PHE A 125 -0.74 -9.42 -17.20
CA PHE A 125 -0.51 -10.38 -16.14
C PHE A 125 0.90 -10.27 -15.55
N VAL A 126 1.92 -10.37 -16.40
CA VAL A 126 3.33 -10.26 -15.97
C VAL A 126 3.65 -8.84 -15.50
N GLY A 127 3.16 -7.82 -16.21
CA GLY A 127 3.42 -6.41 -15.93
C GLY A 127 2.92 -5.97 -14.55
N THR A 128 1.69 -6.32 -14.18
CA THR A 128 1.16 -5.98 -12.85
C THR A 128 1.89 -6.73 -11.73
N ILE A 129 2.33 -7.97 -11.94
CA ILE A 129 3.13 -8.73 -10.95
C ILE A 129 4.45 -8.01 -10.73
N ALA A 130 5.16 -7.65 -11.82
CA ALA A 130 6.41 -6.91 -11.75
C ALA A 130 6.23 -5.56 -11.04
N CYS A 131 5.19 -4.79 -11.38
CA CYS A 131 4.88 -3.54 -10.70
C CYS A 131 4.55 -3.77 -9.21
N SER A 132 3.78 -4.81 -8.86
CA SER A 132 3.40 -5.10 -7.48
C SER A 132 4.59 -5.47 -6.59
N ILE A 133 5.64 -6.07 -7.15
CA ILE A 133 6.89 -6.35 -6.43
C ILE A 133 7.57 -5.05 -6.01
N LEU A 134 7.67 -4.05 -6.90
CA LEU A 134 8.29 -2.75 -6.59
C LEU A 134 7.60 -2.07 -5.40
N GLU A 135 6.27 -2.09 -5.42
CA GLU A 135 5.44 -1.53 -4.35
C GLU A 135 5.62 -2.31 -3.03
N SER A 136 5.73 -3.64 -3.12
CA SER A 136 5.97 -4.49 -1.96
C SER A 136 7.33 -4.23 -1.30
N ILE A 137 8.38 -3.99 -2.10
CA ILE A 137 9.72 -3.65 -1.59
C ILE A 137 9.66 -2.37 -0.75
N VAL A 138 9.01 -1.32 -1.25
CA VAL A 138 8.88 -0.04 -0.53
C VAL A 138 8.13 -0.23 0.79
N ARG A 139 7.04 -1.01 0.81
CA ARG A 139 6.31 -1.29 2.06
C ARG A 139 7.12 -2.08 3.07
N VAL A 140 7.89 -3.07 2.63
CA VAL A 140 8.72 -3.88 3.53
C VAL A 140 9.77 -2.99 4.19
N GLU A 141 10.45 -2.12 3.42
CA GLU A 141 11.42 -1.17 3.98
C GLU A 141 10.76 -0.19 4.98
N GLU A 142 9.56 0.31 4.67
CA GLU A 142 8.79 1.17 5.57
C GLU A 142 8.43 0.46 6.89
N GLN A 143 7.99 -0.80 6.82
CA GLN A 143 7.67 -1.58 8.02
C GLN A 143 8.90 -1.87 8.87
N ILE A 144 10.02 -2.23 8.25
CA ILE A 144 11.28 -2.45 8.96
C ILE A 144 11.69 -1.18 9.71
N PHE A 145 11.54 -0.01 9.08
CA PHE A 145 11.84 1.26 9.73
C PHE A 145 10.92 1.55 10.92
N ILE A 146 9.61 1.37 10.76
CA ILE A 146 8.64 1.61 11.83
C ILE A 146 8.90 0.69 13.03
N VAL A 147 9.18 -0.60 12.78
CA VAL A 147 9.49 -1.56 13.85
C VAL A 147 10.78 -1.19 14.56
N LYS A 148 11.84 -0.84 13.81
CA LYS A 148 13.12 -0.43 14.39
C LYS A 148 12.96 0.83 15.26
N LYS A 149 12.21 1.82 14.80
CA LYS A 149 11.94 3.04 15.55
C LYS A 149 11.16 2.74 16.83
N ASN A 150 10.07 1.97 16.74
CA ASN A 150 9.28 1.59 17.91
C ASN A 150 10.12 0.82 18.95
N TRP A 151 11.05 -0.03 18.50
CA TRP A 151 11.99 -0.72 19.39
C TRP A 151 12.92 0.26 20.11
N GLN A 152 13.55 1.18 19.37
CA GLN A 152 14.43 2.20 19.95
C GLN A 152 13.70 3.12 20.94
N ASP A 153 12.49 3.56 20.58
CA ASP A 153 11.64 4.39 21.45
C ASP A 153 11.28 3.62 22.74
N SER A 154 11.01 2.31 22.65
CA SER A 154 10.73 1.47 23.83
C SER A 154 11.95 1.25 24.73
N GLU A 155 13.15 1.09 24.15
CA GLU A 155 14.39 0.90 24.90
C GLU A 155 14.82 2.21 25.60
N GLN A 156 14.61 3.35 24.94
CA GLN A 156 14.82 4.67 25.53
C GLN A 156 13.83 4.93 26.67
N TRP A 157 12.54 4.62 26.47
CA TRP A 157 11.53 4.75 27.51
C TRP A 157 11.84 3.88 28.74
N ALA A 158 12.33 2.64 28.54
CA ALA A 158 12.74 1.77 29.63
C ALA A 158 13.92 2.35 30.44
N LYS A 159 14.92 2.91 29.76
CA LYS A 159 16.07 3.60 30.40
C LYS A 159 15.66 4.87 31.14
N GLU A 160 14.69 5.62 30.61
CA GLU A 160 14.13 6.80 31.29
C GLU A 160 13.34 6.42 32.55
N GLN A 161 12.59 5.31 32.51
CA GLN A 161 11.90 4.79 33.69
C GLN A 161 12.87 4.32 34.78
N GLU A 162 13.94 3.60 34.42
CA GLU A 162 14.99 3.24 35.37
C GLU A 162 15.62 4.49 35.98
N LYS A 163 15.99 5.48 35.16
CA LYS A 163 16.62 6.71 35.65
C LYS A 163 15.71 7.52 36.59
N ASN A 164 14.41 7.61 36.29
CA ASN A 164 13.43 8.26 37.16
C ASN A 164 13.23 7.49 38.48
N ASN A 165 13.19 6.16 38.44
CA ASN A 165 13.09 5.35 39.66
C ASN A 165 14.36 5.47 40.53
N THR A 166 15.55 5.50 39.93
CA THR A 166 16.81 5.72 40.66
C THR A 166 16.88 7.12 41.27
N PHE A 167 16.38 8.15 40.56
CA PHE A 167 16.26 9.51 41.10
C PHE A 167 15.31 9.57 42.30
N LEU A 168 14.13 8.94 42.22
CA LEU A 168 13.17 8.86 43.32
C LEU A 168 13.75 8.10 44.53
N THR A 169 14.54 7.06 44.29
CA THR A 169 15.19 6.28 45.35
C THR A 169 16.30 7.08 46.05
N ASN A 170 17.08 7.87 45.28
CA ASN A 170 18.12 8.75 45.81
C ASN A 170 17.54 9.98 46.53
N GLU A 171 16.43 10.56 46.06
CA GLU A 171 15.73 11.63 46.79
C GLU A 171 15.10 11.11 48.10
N GLN A 172 14.59 9.88 48.11
CA GLN A 172 14.12 9.23 49.34
C GLN A 172 15.26 8.87 50.30
N GLN A 173 16.44 8.49 49.81
CA GLN A 173 17.62 8.29 50.66
C GLN A 173 18.20 9.61 51.19
N ALA A 174 18.19 10.68 50.38
CA ALA A 174 18.59 12.02 50.82
C ALA A 174 17.62 12.62 51.86
N LYS A 175 16.31 12.37 51.74
CA LYS A 175 15.32 12.69 52.78
C LYS A 175 15.40 11.80 54.01
N LYS A 176 16.04 10.63 53.92
CA LYS A 176 16.27 9.73 55.07
C LYS A 176 17.58 10.03 55.80
N SER A 177 18.47 10.85 55.23
CA SER A 177 19.72 11.28 55.88
C SER A 177 19.61 12.57 56.70
N GLU A 178 18.52 13.34 56.57
CA GLU A 178 18.16 14.34 57.59
C GLU A 178 17.42 13.62 58.72
N ASN A 179 18.18 13.07 59.65
CA ASN A 179 17.66 12.46 60.86
C ASN A 179 17.21 13.57 61.83
N PRO A 180 15.91 13.73 62.12
CA PRO A 180 15.40 14.81 62.99
C PRO A 180 15.67 14.57 64.48
N PHE A 181 16.53 13.60 64.82
CA PHE A 181 16.86 13.19 66.19
C PHE A 181 18.32 13.49 66.58
N PHE A 182 19.07 14.21 65.75
CA PHE A 182 20.42 14.70 66.08
C PHE A 182 20.53 16.19 65.78
N ASP A 183 19.67 16.99 66.40
CA ASP A 183 20.02 18.34 66.81
C ASP A 183 19.91 18.39 68.34
N ASP A 184 20.84 19.11 68.95
CA ASP A 184 21.02 19.31 70.39
C ASP A 184 21.73 18.20 71.18
N ASP A 185 23.07 18.21 71.13
CA ASP A 185 23.90 18.12 72.34
C ASP A 185 25.35 18.58 72.07
N LYS A 186 25.50 19.81 71.59
CA LYS A 186 26.77 20.57 71.69
C LYS A 186 26.51 22.04 72.00
N ASN A 187 25.93 22.29 73.17
CA ASN A 187 26.25 23.49 73.93
C ASN A 187 25.74 23.36 75.36
N ASN A 188 26.63 22.98 76.29
CA ASN A 188 26.71 23.60 77.62
C ASN A 188 27.93 23.09 78.38
N ASN A 189 28.79 24.08 78.72
CA ASN A 189 29.94 24.09 79.63
C ASN A 189 31.24 23.41 79.20
#